data_AF-E3ZRF3-F1
#
_entry.id   AF-E3ZRF3-F1
#
_cell.length_a   1.000
_cell.length_b   1.000
_cell.length_c   1.000
_cell.angle_alpha   90.00
_cell.angle_beta   90.00
_cell.angle_gamma   90.00
#
_symmetry.space_group_name_H-M   'P 1'
#
loop_
_entity.id
_entity.type
_entity.pdbx_description
1 polymer ?
#
loop_
_entity_poly.entity_id
_entity_poly.type
_entity_poly.pdbx_seq_one_letter_code
_entity_poly.pdbx_strand_id
1 'polypeptide(L)'
;MAGEHVIKKFTVIIVIFIIAIAAVVFFFWQVDAEEQTPKVTKSELIESNKVWVENKAQIPLQDNIILSIPAANTDATIATNGDLIIDSTNTEILQELAASNSRYKGIKAYRLRIEAKKVSEYITNAKYRFPTTTVQEKLTNYEITSGERTVETENTPVKFATTTNPNEIAATLKTTYSSDDAEIAANIFNSKIPDEITITDDTKDLATAKNVTIYPKAFVYDFMLQKNTMLIFKDQEEAMITEPIGIEYIIK
;
A
#
# COMPACT_ATOMS: atom_id res chain seq x y z
N MET A 1 49.87 -53.00 -2.20
CA MET A 1 49.22 -51.94 -2.99
C MET A 1 47.69 -52.06 -2.89
N ALA A 2 47.12 -51.80 -1.71
CA ALA A 2 45.67 -51.84 -1.50
C ALA A 2 45.12 -50.59 -0.75
N GLY A 3 45.98 -49.86 -0.01
CA GLY A 3 45.58 -48.65 0.72
C GLY A 3 45.46 -47.38 -0.14
N GLU A 4 46.25 -47.25 -1.21
CA GLU A 4 46.28 -46.05 -2.06
C GLU A 4 45.00 -45.87 -2.89
N HIS A 5 44.38 -46.98 -3.29
CA HIS A 5 43.15 -47.00 -4.08
C HIS A 5 41.91 -46.70 -3.23
N VAL A 6 41.96 -46.98 -1.93
CA VAL A 6 40.87 -46.72 -0.97
C VAL A 6 40.85 -45.24 -0.57
N ILE A 7 42.02 -44.65 -0.33
CA ILE A 7 42.15 -43.22 0.02
C ILE A 7 41.66 -42.34 -1.13
N LYS A 8 42.06 -42.62 -2.38
CA LYS A 8 41.56 -41.87 -3.56
C LYS A 8 40.05 -41.96 -3.73
N LYS A 9 39.43 -43.13 -3.49
CA LYS A 9 37.97 -43.28 -3.54
C LYS A 9 37.27 -42.50 -2.42
N PHE A 10 37.84 -42.50 -1.21
CA PHE A 10 37.28 -41.79 -0.06
C PHE A 10 37.34 -40.26 -0.24
N THR A 11 38.45 -39.73 -0.79
CA THR A 11 38.59 -38.30 -1.09
C THR A 11 37.63 -37.84 -2.20
N VAL A 12 37.43 -38.65 -3.25
CA VAL A 12 36.48 -38.34 -4.32
C VAL A 12 35.04 -38.32 -3.80
N ILE A 13 34.67 -39.24 -2.90
CA ILE A 13 33.33 -39.26 -2.29
C ILE A 13 33.09 -38.02 -1.42
N ILE A 14 34.09 -37.59 -0.64
CA ILE A 14 33.97 -36.38 0.19
C ILE A 14 33.84 -35.13 -0.68
N VAL A 15 34.61 -35.00 -1.76
CA VAL A 15 34.50 -33.85 -2.68
C VAL A 15 33.14 -33.81 -3.37
N ILE A 16 32.61 -34.96 -3.79
CA ILE A 16 31.25 -35.06 -4.35
C ILE A 16 30.20 -34.69 -3.29
N PHE A 17 30.39 -35.11 -2.03
CA PHE A 17 29.49 -34.73 -0.94
C PHE A 17 29.54 -33.24 -0.62
N ILE A 18 30.72 -32.61 -0.66
CA ILE A 18 30.86 -31.16 -0.45
C ILE A 18 30.25 -30.39 -1.61
N ILE A 19 30.42 -30.83 -2.86
CA ILE A 19 29.77 -30.22 -4.03
C ILE A 19 28.26 -30.45 -3.99
N ALA A 20 27.79 -31.61 -3.54
CA ALA A 20 26.37 -31.89 -3.37
C ALA A 20 25.76 -31.07 -2.24
N ILE A 21 26.45 -30.89 -1.10
CA ILE A 21 26.01 -30.02 -0.01
C ILE A 21 26.06 -28.55 -0.45
N ALA A 22 27.09 -28.12 -1.18
CA ALA A 22 27.17 -26.77 -1.73
C ALA A 22 26.08 -26.51 -2.78
N ALA A 23 25.77 -27.49 -3.63
CA ALA A 23 24.66 -27.42 -4.58
C ALA A 23 23.32 -27.43 -3.85
N VAL A 24 23.13 -28.27 -2.84
CA VAL A 24 21.90 -28.34 -2.04
C VAL A 24 21.70 -27.03 -1.26
N VAL A 25 22.74 -26.47 -0.64
CA VAL A 25 22.69 -25.15 0.02
C VAL A 25 22.46 -24.02 -0.99
N PHE A 26 23.05 -24.08 -2.19
CA PHE A 26 22.83 -23.12 -3.28
C PHE A 26 21.41 -23.23 -3.88
N PHE A 27 20.85 -24.44 -4.00
CA PHE A 27 19.48 -24.69 -4.44
C PHE A 27 18.45 -24.35 -3.36
N PHE A 28 18.76 -24.50 -2.07
CA PHE A 28 17.88 -24.07 -0.98
C PHE A 28 17.93 -22.57 -0.67
N TRP A 29 18.95 -21.85 -1.14
CA TRP A 29 19.03 -20.38 -1.05
C TRP A 29 18.49 -19.64 -2.30
N GLN A 30 18.24 -20.36 -3.41
CA GLN A 30 17.55 -19.80 -4.59
C GLN A 30 16.05 -20.13 -4.66
N VAL A 31 15.50 -20.77 -3.62
CA VAL A 31 14.04 -20.71 -3.40
C VAL A 31 13.76 -19.49 -2.52
N ASP A 32 14.13 -18.31 -3.01
CA ASP A 32 13.13 -17.25 -3.00
C ASP A 32 12.00 -17.86 -3.81
N ALA A 33 10.99 -18.37 -3.12
CA ALA A 33 9.68 -18.28 -3.68
C ALA A 33 9.51 -16.77 -3.93
N GLU A 34 9.92 -16.30 -5.10
CA GLU A 34 9.13 -15.33 -5.83
C GLU A 34 7.74 -15.95 -5.81
N GLU A 35 6.98 -15.70 -4.74
CA GLU A 35 5.55 -15.54 -4.82
C GLU A 35 5.42 -14.48 -5.91
N GLN A 36 5.39 -14.94 -7.16
CA GLN A 36 4.87 -14.18 -8.25
C GLN A 36 3.45 -13.93 -7.79
N THR A 37 3.26 -12.77 -7.17
CA THR A 37 1.97 -12.24 -6.80
C THR A 37 1.14 -12.43 -8.05
N PRO A 38 0.11 -13.30 -8.02
CA PRO A 38 -0.59 -13.67 -9.23
C PRO A 38 -1.01 -12.36 -9.89
N LYS A 39 -0.69 -12.20 -11.18
CA LYS A 39 -1.10 -11.00 -11.92
C LYS A 39 -2.62 -11.01 -11.96
N VAL A 40 -3.24 -10.37 -10.97
CA VAL A 40 -4.69 -10.31 -10.84
C VAL A 40 -5.20 -9.52 -12.04
N THR A 41 -6.05 -10.16 -12.83
CA THR A 41 -6.65 -9.50 -13.99
C THR A 41 -7.60 -8.41 -13.52
N LYS A 42 -7.82 -7.41 -14.38
CA LYS A 42 -8.81 -6.34 -14.12
C LYS A 42 -10.20 -6.92 -13.78
N SER A 43 -10.61 -7.99 -14.45
CA SER A 43 -11.90 -8.64 -14.19
C SER A 43 -11.98 -9.28 -12.81
N GLU A 44 -10.90 -9.94 -12.36
CA GLU A 44 -10.83 -10.54 -11.02
C GLU A 44 -10.81 -9.46 -9.93
N LEU A 45 -10.13 -8.34 -10.15
CA LEU A 45 -10.16 -7.20 -9.21
C LEU A 45 -11.57 -6.62 -9.07
N ILE A 46 -12.28 -6.40 -10.18
CA ILE A 46 -13.65 -5.89 -10.16
C ILE A 46 -14.56 -6.83 -9.36
N GLU A 47 -14.49 -8.13 -9.63
CA GLU A 47 -15.36 -9.11 -8.96
C GLU A 47 -15.01 -9.25 -7.47
N SER A 48 -13.73 -9.30 -7.14
CA SER A 48 -13.25 -9.28 -5.75
C SER A 48 -13.75 -8.04 -5.02
N ASN A 49 -13.63 -6.85 -5.62
CA ASN A 49 -14.03 -5.60 -4.99
C ASN A 49 -15.54 -5.51 -4.79
N LYS A 50 -16.36 -6.03 -5.72
CA LYS A 50 -17.81 -6.16 -5.50
C LYS A 50 -18.11 -7.05 -4.31
N VAL A 51 -17.48 -8.22 -4.24
CA VAL A 51 -17.62 -9.15 -3.11
C VAL A 51 -17.23 -8.45 -1.79
N TRP A 52 -16.15 -7.66 -1.77
CA TRP A 52 -15.77 -6.89 -0.59
C TRP A 52 -16.83 -5.87 -0.19
N VAL A 53 -17.35 -5.07 -1.12
CA VAL A 53 -18.37 -4.05 -0.83
C VAL A 53 -19.70 -4.68 -0.41
N GLU A 54 -20.12 -5.78 -1.04
CA GLU A 54 -21.37 -6.47 -0.73
C GLU A 54 -21.30 -7.21 0.62
N ASN A 55 -20.14 -7.78 0.97
CA ASN A 55 -19.99 -8.63 2.17
C ASN A 55 -19.36 -7.91 3.37
N LYS A 56 -18.68 -6.77 3.19
CA LYS A 56 -18.11 -5.99 4.30
C LYS A 56 -18.95 -4.76 4.57
N ALA A 57 -19.63 -4.82 5.69
CA ALA A 57 -20.52 -3.78 6.17
C ALA A 57 -19.81 -2.56 6.77
N GLN A 58 -18.49 -2.40 6.61
CA GLN A 58 -17.71 -1.34 7.28
C GLN A 58 -16.54 -0.87 6.41
N ILE A 59 -16.50 0.44 6.15
CA ILE A 59 -15.47 1.11 5.34
C ILE A 59 -14.86 2.25 6.18
N PRO A 60 -13.55 2.23 6.45
CA PRO A 60 -12.91 3.29 7.22
C PRO A 60 -12.82 4.58 6.38
N LEU A 61 -13.52 5.65 6.75
CA LEU A 61 -13.29 6.96 6.13
C LEU A 61 -12.08 7.66 6.75
N GLN A 62 -11.79 7.37 8.01
CA GLN A 62 -10.52 7.62 8.72
C GLN A 62 -10.32 6.44 9.67
N ASP A 63 -9.16 6.31 10.31
CA ASP A 63 -8.90 5.21 11.25
C ASP A 63 -9.94 5.09 12.38
N ASN A 64 -10.49 6.21 12.82
CA ASN A 64 -11.49 6.28 13.89
C ASN A 64 -12.91 6.58 13.41
N ILE A 65 -13.15 6.68 12.10
CA ILE A 65 -14.46 7.00 11.52
C ILE A 65 -14.81 5.92 10.51
N ILE A 66 -15.79 5.08 10.85
CA ILE A 66 -16.16 3.91 10.06
C ILE A 66 -17.58 4.10 9.52
N LEU A 67 -17.70 4.07 8.20
CA LEU A 67 -18.98 4.10 7.49
C LEU A 67 -19.50 2.66 7.36
N SER A 68 -20.67 2.40 7.93
CA SER A 68 -21.32 1.09 7.74
C SER A 68 -22.13 1.05 6.46
N ILE A 69 -22.09 -0.06 5.71
CA ILE A 69 -22.84 -0.21 4.45
C ILE A 69 -23.78 -1.42 4.54
N PRO A 70 -25.07 -1.27 4.17
CA PRO A 70 -25.71 -0.06 3.66
C PRO A 70 -25.92 1.02 4.74
N ALA A 71 -25.74 2.29 4.35
CA ALA A 71 -26.07 3.46 5.17
C ALA A 71 -27.08 4.34 4.43
N ALA A 72 -27.92 5.06 5.18
CA ALA A 72 -28.82 6.04 4.59
C ALA A 72 -28.01 7.11 3.84
N ASN A 73 -28.51 7.55 2.69
CA ASN A 73 -27.94 8.62 1.86
C ASN A 73 -26.45 8.40 1.52
N THR A 74 -26.07 7.14 1.32
CA THR A 74 -24.71 6.71 1.00
C THR A 74 -24.76 5.65 -0.07
N ASP A 75 -24.04 5.88 -1.17
CA ASP A 75 -23.89 4.94 -2.26
C ASP A 75 -22.44 4.44 -2.30
N ALA A 76 -22.27 3.12 -2.38
CA ALA A 76 -20.99 2.48 -2.60
C ALA A 76 -21.03 1.67 -3.88
N THR A 77 -20.13 1.99 -4.81
CA THR A 77 -20.12 1.40 -6.15
C THR A 77 -18.70 1.02 -6.57
N ILE A 78 -18.61 0.06 -7.50
CA ILE A 78 -17.36 -0.30 -8.15
C ILE A 78 -17.38 0.27 -9.58
N ALA A 79 -16.44 1.15 -9.87
CA ALA A 79 -16.28 1.73 -11.21
C ALA A 79 -15.85 0.68 -12.23
N THR A 80 -15.96 1.00 -13.52
CA THR A 80 -15.58 0.08 -14.62
C THR A 80 -14.09 -0.26 -14.65
N ASN A 81 -13.26 0.52 -13.94
CA ASN A 81 -11.85 0.24 -13.74
C ASN A 81 -11.55 -0.59 -12.48
N GLY A 82 -12.57 -0.87 -11.66
CA GLY A 82 -12.45 -1.62 -10.40
C GLY A 82 -12.29 -0.74 -9.16
N ASP A 83 -12.21 0.59 -9.32
CA ASP A 83 -12.08 1.51 -8.18
C ASP A 83 -13.34 1.47 -7.32
N LEU A 84 -13.15 1.62 -6.02
CA LEU A 84 -14.24 1.87 -5.09
C LEU A 84 -14.62 3.34 -5.14
N ILE A 85 -15.91 3.64 -5.29
CA ILE A 85 -16.47 4.98 -5.16
C ILE A 85 -17.48 4.97 -4.03
N ILE A 86 -17.32 5.88 -3.06
CA ILE A 86 -18.29 6.16 -2.02
C ILE A 86 -18.78 7.59 -2.21
N ASP A 87 -20.08 7.78 -2.37
CA ASP A 87 -20.73 9.08 -2.33
C ASP A 87 -21.64 9.12 -1.10
N SER A 88 -21.51 10.13 -0.24
CA SER A 88 -22.31 10.23 0.98
C SER A 88 -22.79 11.64 1.26
N THR A 89 -24.06 11.75 1.61
CA THR A 89 -24.71 12.93 2.22
C THR A 89 -25.27 12.60 3.61
N ASN A 90 -24.83 11.49 4.20
CA ASN A 90 -25.26 11.07 5.53
C ASN A 90 -24.81 12.09 6.59
N THR A 91 -25.76 12.73 7.25
CA THR A 91 -25.44 13.83 8.17
C THR A 91 -24.65 13.39 9.40
N GLU A 92 -24.81 12.14 9.85
CA GLU A 92 -24.10 11.62 11.03
C GLU A 92 -22.61 11.48 10.72
N ILE A 93 -22.25 10.79 9.63
CA ILE A 93 -20.84 10.59 9.25
C ILE A 93 -20.16 11.93 8.89
N LEU A 94 -20.90 12.84 8.24
CA LEU A 94 -20.40 14.17 7.90
C LEU A 94 -20.12 15.02 9.14
N GLN A 95 -20.93 14.88 10.19
CA GLN A 95 -20.69 15.55 11.48
C GLN A 95 -19.48 14.96 12.21
N GLU A 96 -19.30 13.64 12.18
CA GLU A 96 -18.11 12.99 12.73
C GLU A 96 -16.83 13.46 12.03
N LEU A 97 -16.84 13.51 10.70
CA LEU A 97 -15.74 14.07 9.91
C LEU A 97 -15.48 15.53 10.30
N ALA A 98 -16.53 16.38 10.33
CA ALA A 98 -16.42 17.78 10.74
C ALA A 98 -15.88 17.98 12.16
N ALA A 99 -16.18 17.08 13.08
CA ALA A 99 -15.67 17.10 14.45
C ALA A 99 -14.20 16.66 14.55
N SER A 100 -13.77 15.72 13.69
CA SER A 100 -12.41 15.17 13.71
C SER A 100 -11.35 16.11 13.18
N ASN A 101 -11.65 16.92 12.16
CA ASN A 101 -10.68 17.81 11.53
C ASN A 101 -11.34 19.06 10.95
N SER A 102 -10.72 20.22 11.15
CA SER A 102 -11.24 21.52 10.72
C SER A 102 -11.44 21.65 9.21
N ARG A 103 -10.75 20.83 8.39
CA ARG A 103 -10.92 20.82 6.93
C ARG A 103 -12.36 20.46 6.51
N TYR A 104 -13.00 19.57 7.26
CA TYR A 104 -14.37 19.09 7.01
C TYR A 104 -15.44 20.04 7.55
N LYS A 105 -15.04 21.15 8.20
CA LYS A 105 -16.02 22.12 8.71
C LYS A 105 -16.90 22.65 7.57
N GLY A 106 -18.20 22.51 7.74
CA GLY A 106 -19.23 22.91 6.76
C GLY A 106 -19.41 21.93 5.61
N ILE A 107 -18.90 20.69 5.71
CA ILE A 107 -19.12 19.65 4.70
C ILE A 107 -20.62 19.35 4.54
N LYS A 108 -21.06 19.24 3.29
CA LYS A 108 -22.43 18.90 2.89
C LYS A 108 -22.52 17.58 2.14
N ALA A 109 -21.44 17.21 1.45
CA ALA A 109 -21.32 15.93 0.79
C ALA A 109 -19.85 15.50 0.80
N TYR A 110 -19.65 14.19 0.76
CA TYR A 110 -18.36 13.54 0.75
C TYR A 110 -18.33 12.56 -0.41
N ARG A 111 -17.25 12.59 -1.20
CA ARG A 111 -16.96 11.53 -2.18
C ARG A 111 -15.57 10.99 -1.93
N LEU A 112 -15.42 9.68 -1.99
CA LEU A 112 -14.15 9.00 -1.88
C LEU A 112 -13.97 8.08 -3.08
N ARG A 113 -12.75 8.04 -3.62
CA ARG A 113 -12.35 7.12 -4.67
C ARG A 113 -11.05 6.43 -4.29
N ILE A 114 -11.04 5.10 -4.26
CA ILE A 114 -9.85 4.27 -3.95
C ILE A 114 -9.49 3.41 -5.16
N GLU A 115 -8.20 3.34 -5.50
CA GLU A 115 -7.70 2.55 -6.62
C GLU A 115 -8.04 1.06 -6.45
N ALA A 116 -8.49 0.42 -7.53
CA ALA A 116 -8.90 -0.98 -7.58
C ALA A 116 -7.97 -1.95 -6.82
N LYS A 117 -6.65 -1.78 -6.95
CA LYS A 117 -5.64 -2.64 -6.31
C LYS A 117 -5.56 -2.48 -4.80
N LYS A 118 -6.02 -1.36 -4.26
CA LYS A 118 -5.96 -1.01 -2.83
C LYS A 118 -7.27 -1.21 -2.10
N VAL A 119 -8.38 -1.45 -2.81
CA VAL A 119 -9.73 -1.61 -2.22
C VAL A 119 -9.77 -2.66 -1.11
N SER A 120 -9.23 -3.87 -1.35
CA SER A 120 -9.26 -4.93 -0.34
C SER A 120 -8.46 -4.56 0.92
N GLU A 121 -7.25 -4.00 0.75
CA GLU A 121 -6.42 -3.53 1.86
C GLU A 121 -7.09 -2.39 2.62
N TYR A 122 -7.75 -1.49 1.90
CA TYR A 122 -8.44 -0.33 2.46
C TYR A 122 -9.67 -0.74 3.28
N ILE A 123 -10.55 -1.57 2.71
CA ILE A 123 -11.79 -2.01 3.38
C ILE A 123 -11.49 -2.86 4.61
N THR A 124 -10.49 -3.74 4.53
CA THR A 124 -10.13 -4.58 5.68
C THR A 124 -9.51 -3.79 6.82
N ASN A 125 -9.01 -2.58 6.53
CA ASN A 125 -8.11 -1.79 7.38
C ASN A 125 -7.17 -2.66 8.20
N ALA A 126 -6.67 -3.75 7.60
CA ALA A 126 -5.81 -4.64 8.34
C ALA A 126 -4.56 -3.85 8.67
N LYS A 127 -4.26 -3.69 9.97
CA LYS A 127 -2.97 -3.18 10.41
C LYS A 127 -1.90 -3.95 9.64
N TYR A 128 -0.99 -3.25 8.97
CA TYR A 128 0.04 -3.93 8.21
C TYR A 128 0.84 -4.80 9.19
N ARG A 129 1.06 -6.07 8.85
CA ARG A 129 1.92 -6.94 9.65
C ARG A 129 3.36 -6.61 9.30
N PHE A 130 4.21 -6.38 10.31
CA PHE A 130 5.62 -6.12 10.06
C PHE A 130 6.20 -7.23 9.19
N PRO A 131 6.75 -6.90 8.02
CA PRO A 131 7.46 -7.88 7.24
C PRO A 131 8.65 -8.38 8.08
N THR A 132 8.86 -9.69 8.11
CA THR A 132 10.01 -10.30 8.80
C THR A 132 11.25 -10.38 7.90
N THR A 133 11.18 -9.75 6.73
CA THR A 133 12.24 -9.71 5.72
C THR A 133 13.15 -8.52 5.95
N THR A 134 14.31 -8.55 5.31
CA THR A 134 15.28 -7.46 5.30
C THR A 134 15.63 -7.10 3.87
N VAL A 135 16.06 -5.87 3.65
CA VAL A 135 16.67 -5.47 2.38
C VAL A 135 18.11 -5.06 2.64
N GLN A 136 19.02 -5.51 1.77
CA GLN A 136 20.41 -5.09 1.81
C GLN A 136 20.65 -4.06 0.72
N GLU A 137 21.07 -2.85 1.11
CA GLU A 137 21.57 -1.84 0.19
C GLU A 137 23.05 -1.60 0.50
N LYS A 138 23.92 -1.92 -0.46
CA LYS A 138 25.39 -1.92 -0.29
C LYS A 138 25.83 -2.79 0.90
N LEU A 139 26.32 -2.16 1.97
CA LEU A 139 26.88 -2.82 3.18
C LEU A 139 26.00 -2.65 4.41
N THR A 140 24.77 -2.14 4.21
CA THR A 140 23.80 -1.86 5.24
C THR A 140 22.59 -2.77 5.06
N ASN A 141 22.23 -3.48 6.11
CA ASN A 141 21.00 -4.25 6.15
C ASN A 141 19.92 -3.44 6.87
N TYR A 142 18.76 -3.34 6.23
CA TYR A 142 17.60 -2.63 6.71
C TYR A 142 16.52 -3.62 7.15
N GLU A 143 15.95 -3.39 8.32
CA GLU A 143 14.92 -4.23 8.92
C GLU A 143 13.84 -3.35 9.56
N ILE A 144 12.58 -3.64 9.29
CA ILE A 144 11.45 -3.00 9.98
C ILE A 144 11.16 -3.79 11.26
N THR A 145 11.32 -3.17 12.43
CA THR A 145 11.17 -3.89 13.70
C THR A 145 9.79 -3.72 14.35
N SER A 146 9.09 -2.63 14.04
CA SER A 146 7.75 -2.31 14.54
C SER A 146 7.15 -1.12 13.77
N GLY A 147 5.88 -0.79 14.01
CA GLY A 147 5.19 0.34 13.36
C GLY A 147 3.67 0.17 13.29
N GLU A 148 2.99 0.97 12.47
CA GLU A 148 1.57 0.81 12.17
C GLU A 148 1.16 1.44 10.85
N ARG A 149 0.07 0.93 10.27
CA ARG A 149 -0.60 1.59 9.14
C ARG A 149 -1.75 2.40 9.67
N THR A 150 -1.85 3.65 9.21
CA THR A 150 -3.06 4.45 9.36
C THR A 150 -3.61 4.82 7.99
N VAL A 151 -4.91 5.06 7.95
CA VAL A 151 -5.62 5.64 6.82
C VAL A 151 -5.81 7.13 7.07
N GLU A 152 -5.20 7.97 6.24
CA GLU A 152 -5.24 9.42 6.41
C GLU A 152 -5.62 10.16 5.14
N THR A 153 -6.18 11.34 5.32
CA THR A 153 -6.31 12.32 4.25
C THR A 153 -5.19 13.35 4.37
N GLU A 154 -4.37 13.47 3.34
CA GLU A 154 -3.24 14.42 3.32
C GLU A 154 -3.71 15.88 3.44
N ASN A 155 -2.88 16.75 4.02
CA ASN A 155 -3.24 18.14 4.31
C ASN A 155 -3.25 19.06 3.08
N THR A 156 -2.59 18.68 1.99
CA THR A 156 -2.41 19.53 0.82
C THR A 156 -3.41 19.15 -0.28
N PRO A 157 -4.25 20.09 -0.77
CA PRO A 157 -5.14 19.82 -1.88
C PRO A 157 -4.39 19.44 -3.15
N VAL A 158 -5.00 18.58 -3.96
CA VAL A 158 -4.42 18.14 -5.23
C VAL A 158 -4.84 19.06 -6.36
N LYS A 159 -3.89 19.35 -7.24
CA LYS A 159 -4.18 19.95 -8.54
C LYS A 159 -4.48 18.85 -9.54
N PHE A 160 -5.53 19.04 -10.32
CA PHE A 160 -5.89 18.13 -11.39
C PHE A 160 -5.58 18.71 -12.77
N ALA A 161 -5.28 17.82 -13.71
CA ALA A 161 -5.18 18.12 -15.12
C ALA A 161 -6.44 17.61 -15.83
N THR A 162 -6.84 18.29 -16.91
CA THR A 162 -7.84 17.74 -17.84
C THR A 162 -7.21 16.62 -18.67
N THR A 163 -7.93 15.53 -18.88
CA THR A 163 -7.47 14.44 -19.74
C THR A 163 -7.89 14.66 -21.19
N THR A 164 -7.63 13.70 -22.07
CA THR A 164 -8.14 13.69 -23.45
C THR A 164 -9.66 13.56 -23.49
N ASN A 165 -10.29 12.97 -22.46
CA ASN A 165 -11.74 12.98 -22.29
C ASN A 165 -12.15 14.31 -21.63
N PRO A 166 -13.01 15.12 -22.28
CA PRO A 166 -13.37 16.44 -21.78
C PRO A 166 -14.13 16.42 -20.45
N ASN A 167 -14.65 15.28 -19.99
CA ASN A 167 -15.39 15.13 -18.74
C ASN A 167 -14.54 14.58 -17.58
N GLU A 168 -13.29 14.18 -17.86
CA GLU A 168 -12.41 13.56 -16.88
C GLU A 168 -11.36 14.53 -16.36
N ILE A 169 -10.94 14.25 -15.13
CA ILE A 169 -9.75 14.82 -14.51
C ILE A 169 -8.73 13.72 -14.25
N ALA A 170 -7.46 14.10 -14.20
CA ALA A 170 -6.38 13.26 -13.71
C ALA A 170 -5.65 13.96 -12.57
N ALA A 171 -5.40 13.21 -11.50
CA ALA A 171 -4.62 13.59 -10.35
C ALA A 171 -3.41 12.66 -10.24
N THR A 172 -2.20 13.21 -10.40
CA THR A 172 -0.96 12.47 -10.15
C THR A 172 -0.53 12.73 -8.71
N LEU A 173 -0.44 11.65 -7.93
CA LEU A 173 -0.11 11.65 -6.51
C LEU A 173 1.22 10.94 -6.32
N LYS A 174 2.09 11.47 -5.47
CA LYS A 174 3.42 10.92 -5.24
C LYS A 174 3.47 10.26 -3.87
N THR A 175 4.15 9.12 -3.80
CA THR A 175 4.59 8.57 -2.53
C THR A 175 5.64 9.50 -1.95
N THR A 176 5.56 9.72 -0.64
CA THR A 176 6.55 10.53 0.08
C THR A 176 7.22 9.69 1.15
N TYR A 177 8.51 9.95 1.34
CA TYR A 177 9.39 9.25 2.25
C TYR A 177 9.93 10.26 3.27
N SER A 178 10.01 9.89 4.54
CA SER A 178 10.60 10.74 5.57
C SER A 178 12.11 10.91 5.43
N SER A 179 12.77 9.94 4.78
CA SER A 179 14.22 9.89 4.54
C SER A 179 14.56 8.99 3.35
N ASP A 180 15.77 9.11 2.81
CA ASP A 180 16.31 8.19 1.79
C ASP A 180 16.30 6.73 2.28
N ASP A 181 16.49 6.53 3.59
CA ASP A 181 16.45 5.20 4.20
C ASP A 181 15.02 4.63 4.26
N ALA A 182 14.00 5.48 4.43
CA ALA A 182 12.60 5.06 4.31
C ALA A 182 12.26 4.65 2.87
N GLU A 183 12.82 5.33 1.87
CA GLU A 183 12.71 4.94 0.46
C GLU A 183 13.34 3.58 0.19
N ILE A 184 14.53 3.31 0.73
CA ILE A 184 15.17 1.98 0.64
C ILE A 184 14.29 0.92 1.31
N ALA A 185 13.78 1.22 2.51
CA ALA A 185 12.92 0.32 3.28
C ALA A 185 11.59 0.00 2.59
N ALA A 186 11.14 0.81 1.63
CA ALA A 186 9.95 0.52 0.83
C ALA A 186 10.05 -0.82 0.08
N ASN A 187 11.27 -1.29 -0.21
CA ASN A 187 11.52 -2.59 -0.85
C ASN A 187 11.35 -3.79 0.10
N ILE A 188 11.22 -3.56 1.41
CA ILE A 188 10.97 -4.63 2.38
C ILE A 188 9.51 -5.11 2.28
N PHE A 189 8.59 -4.25 1.84
CA PHE A 189 7.18 -4.61 1.67
C PHE A 189 7.00 -5.57 0.48
N ASN A 190 6.28 -6.68 0.71
CA ASN A 190 6.00 -7.69 -0.33
C ASN A 190 5.29 -7.10 -1.56
N SER A 191 4.46 -6.08 -1.36
CA SER A 191 3.86 -5.31 -2.43
C SER A 191 4.73 -4.09 -2.71
N LYS A 192 5.25 -3.99 -3.93
CA LYS A 192 5.98 -2.80 -4.35
C LYS A 192 5.11 -1.55 -4.16
N ILE A 193 5.55 -0.65 -3.29
CA ILE A 193 4.97 0.69 -3.13
C ILE A 193 5.36 1.49 -4.40
N PRO A 194 4.39 2.01 -5.16
CA PRO A 194 4.69 2.80 -6.35
C PRO A 194 5.20 4.19 -5.96
N ASP A 195 6.13 4.77 -6.73
CA ASP A 195 6.63 6.13 -6.47
C ASP A 195 5.55 7.19 -6.75
N GLU A 196 4.65 6.91 -7.68
CA GLU A 196 3.50 7.73 -8.00
C GLU A 196 2.33 6.90 -8.53
N ILE A 197 1.12 7.41 -8.33
CA ILE A 197 -0.10 6.89 -8.95
C ILE A 197 -0.81 8.00 -9.71
N THR A 198 -1.60 7.63 -10.72
CA THR A 198 -2.49 8.56 -11.40
C THR A 198 -3.93 8.09 -11.26
N ILE A 199 -4.76 8.92 -10.61
CA ILE A 199 -6.19 8.68 -10.48
C ILE A 199 -6.92 9.47 -11.56
N THR A 200 -7.73 8.80 -12.36
CA THR A 200 -8.65 9.42 -13.33
C THR A 200 -10.08 9.34 -12.81
N ASP A 201 -10.79 10.47 -12.80
CA ASP A 201 -12.19 10.52 -12.34
C ASP A 201 -13.07 11.32 -13.31
N ASP A 202 -14.30 10.88 -13.53
CA ASP A 202 -15.28 11.50 -14.44
C ASP A 202 -16.05 12.65 -13.78
N THR A 203 -15.34 13.42 -12.94
CA THR A 203 -15.91 14.41 -12.03
C THR A 203 -15.42 15.83 -12.32
N LYS A 204 -15.09 16.16 -13.58
CA LYS A 204 -14.56 17.50 -13.92
C LYS A 204 -15.47 18.65 -13.51
N ASP A 205 -16.78 18.54 -13.75
CA ASP A 205 -17.73 19.59 -13.38
C ASP A 205 -17.80 19.77 -11.85
N LEU A 206 -17.71 18.67 -11.10
CA LEU A 206 -17.64 18.68 -9.65
C LEU A 206 -16.31 19.29 -9.17
N ALA A 207 -15.19 18.85 -9.72
CA ALA A 207 -13.84 19.26 -9.34
C ALA A 207 -13.55 20.75 -9.61
N THR A 208 -14.24 21.34 -10.58
CA THR A 208 -14.12 22.77 -10.91
C THR A 208 -15.08 23.67 -10.13
N ALA A 209 -16.01 23.09 -9.35
CA ALA A 209 -16.92 23.85 -8.52
C ALA A 209 -16.18 24.51 -7.35
N LYS A 210 -16.52 25.77 -7.05
CA LYS A 210 -15.80 26.61 -6.05
C LYS A 210 -15.87 26.07 -4.62
N ASN A 211 -16.82 25.20 -4.33
CA ASN A 211 -17.07 24.63 -3.02
C ASN A 211 -16.52 23.22 -2.87
N VAL A 212 -15.73 22.74 -3.83
CA VAL A 212 -15.13 21.41 -3.83
C VAL A 212 -13.63 21.53 -3.67
N THR A 213 -13.10 20.79 -2.71
CA THR A 213 -11.67 20.62 -2.54
C THR A 213 -11.33 19.13 -2.57
N ILE A 214 -10.32 18.78 -3.37
CA ILE A 214 -9.86 17.40 -3.55
C ILE A 214 -8.58 17.21 -2.75
N TYR A 215 -8.52 16.15 -1.97
CA TYR A 215 -7.36 15.77 -1.18
C TYR A 215 -6.90 14.34 -1.52
N PRO A 216 -5.60 14.05 -1.46
CA PRO A 216 -5.11 12.69 -1.51
C PRO A 216 -5.63 11.89 -0.31
N LYS A 217 -5.97 10.63 -0.58
CA LYS A 217 -6.15 9.60 0.44
C LYS A 217 -4.93 8.71 0.43
N ALA A 218 -4.36 8.43 1.61
CA ALA A 218 -3.12 7.71 1.73
C ALA A 218 -3.17 6.61 2.81
N PHE A 219 -2.35 5.59 2.62
CA PHE A 219 -1.83 4.80 3.71
C PHE A 219 -0.56 5.47 4.24
N VAL A 220 -0.51 5.70 5.55
CA VAL A 220 0.70 6.15 6.22
C VAL A 220 1.29 4.98 6.98
N TYR A 221 2.49 4.57 6.58
CA TYR A 221 3.27 3.55 7.26
C TYR A 221 4.25 4.27 8.18
N ASP A 222 3.96 4.30 9.47
CA ASP A 222 4.90 4.75 10.50
C ASP A 222 5.62 3.52 11.04
N PHE A 223 6.97 3.53 11.10
CA PHE A 223 7.73 2.37 11.53
C PHE A 223 9.11 2.69 12.11
N MET A 224 9.59 1.77 12.94
CA MET A 224 10.98 1.75 13.40
C MET A 224 11.83 1.00 12.39
N LEU A 225 12.79 1.71 11.81
CA LEU A 225 13.77 1.17 10.88
C LEU A 225 15.09 0.93 11.62
N GLN A 226 15.57 -0.31 11.55
CA GLN A 226 16.86 -0.71 12.09
C GLN A 226 17.87 -0.86 10.97
N LYS A 227 18.99 -0.14 11.09
CA LYS A 227 20.12 -0.19 10.15
C LYS A 227 21.26 -0.95 10.80
N ASN A 228 21.72 -2.01 10.14
CA ASN A 228 22.87 -2.80 10.57
C ASN A 228 23.98 -2.69 9.51
N THR A 229 24.99 -1.88 9.78
CA THR A 229 26.16 -1.73 8.88
C THR A 229 27.26 -2.67 9.31
N MET A 230 27.54 -3.69 8.47
CA MET A 230 28.70 -4.59 8.54
C MET A 230 29.24 -4.89 9.96
N LEU A 231 28.35 -5.24 10.90
CA LEU A 231 28.60 -5.78 12.25
C LEU A 231 29.00 -4.81 13.39
N ILE A 232 29.06 -3.48 13.20
CA ILE A 232 29.58 -2.58 14.26
C ILE A 232 28.61 -1.45 14.63
N PHE A 233 27.79 -0.99 13.70
CA PHE A 233 26.84 0.08 13.94
C PHE A 233 25.42 -0.43 13.72
N LYS A 234 24.66 -0.43 14.82
CA LYS A 234 23.23 -0.62 14.83
C LYS A 234 22.61 0.72 15.17
N ASP A 235 21.87 1.27 14.22
CA ASP A 235 21.13 2.51 14.38
C ASP A 235 19.64 2.23 14.24
N GLN A 236 18.82 2.99 14.94
CA GLN A 236 17.37 2.89 14.89
C GLN A 236 16.79 4.28 14.74
N GLU A 237 15.91 4.43 13.76
CA GLU A 237 15.18 5.67 13.53
C GLU A 237 13.70 5.41 13.28
N GLU A 238 12.90 6.41 13.60
CA GLU A 238 11.52 6.50 13.15
C GLU A 238 11.53 6.90 11.67
N ALA A 239 10.79 6.15 10.86
CA ALA A 239 10.66 6.35 9.43
C ALA A 239 9.19 6.28 9.04
N MET A 240 8.83 7.03 8.00
CA MET A 240 7.46 7.13 7.53
C MET A 240 7.42 7.08 6.01
N ILE A 241 6.46 6.32 5.48
CA ILE A 241 6.10 6.27 4.06
C ILE A 241 4.63 6.66 3.94
N THR A 242 4.33 7.65 3.11
CA THR A 242 2.95 8.02 2.76
C THR A 242 2.68 7.55 1.34
N GLU A 243 1.93 6.46 1.20
CA GLU A 243 1.52 5.88 -0.07
C GLU A 243 0.13 6.39 -0.47
N PRO A 244 -0.03 7.15 -1.56
CA PRO A 244 -1.34 7.53 -2.06
C PRO A 244 -2.09 6.29 -2.54
N ILE A 245 -3.36 6.20 -2.20
CA ILE A 245 -4.26 5.09 -2.56
C ILE A 245 -5.53 5.55 -3.26
N GLY A 246 -5.77 6.87 -3.30
CA GLY A 246 -7.00 7.42 -3.81
C GLY A 246 -7.11 8.92 -3.58
N ILE A 247 -8.32 9.44 -3.77
CA ILE A 247 -8.67 10.84 -3.55
C ILE A 247 -10.02 10.94 -2.84
N GLU A 248 -10.20 12.01 -2.09
CA GLU A 248 -11.50 12.38 -1.55
C GLU A 248 -11.87 13.82 -1.92
N TYR A 249 -13.17 14.05 -2.03
CA TYR A 249 -13.80 15.32 -2.34
C TYR A 249 -14.53 15.78 -1.10
N ILE A 250 -14.17 16.96 -0.62
CA ILE A 250 -14.88 17.67 0.44
C ILE A 250 -15.74 18.74 -0.23
N ILE A 251 -17.06 18.59 -0.15
CA ILE A 251 -18.03 19.46 -0.82
C ILE A 251 -18.75 20.32 0.23
N LYS A 252 -18.61 21.64 0.15
CA LYS A 252 -19.12 22.62 1.15
C LYS A 252 -20.34 23.42 0.70
#